data_AF-A0A327NVS7-F1
#
_entry.id   AF-A0A327NVS7-F1
#
_cell.length_a   1.000
_cell.length_b   1.000
_cell.length_c   1.000
_cell.angle_alpha   90.00
_cell.angle_beta   90.00
_cell.angle_gamma   90.00
#
_symmetry.space_group_name_H-M   'P 1'
#
loop_
_entity.id
_entity.type
_entity.pdbx_description
1 polymer ?
#
loop_
_entity_poly.entity_id
_entity_poly.type
_entity_poly.pdbx_seq_one_letter_code
_entity_poly.pdbx_strand_id
1 'polypeptide(L)'
;MNVFFSPFRRFPLMIWLLFVSVLASCVDPEDLMLRGTVDVIVVDGTITNLAEPQVIRLNRSKADPLTGRPGNLPLSKATVEVIVDSSQVIAAHETQIGSYQLPSDFKGQIGHAYQLRFTLSEGTQYTSTQQVMVTVPSINRVYAQFNPTGLSPEEALIGNLRAGHDIYLDTQDPASERNYYRWDWKLWENEEWCRTCENGQYSINNVLNLISGNGLQYFETGDSLFEDCFYRPYFINQPVFPYWVYDYPCRTQCWAIFNSYSLNVFADSYINGGAIAAQKVAQIPFYQHNACLVEIRQAALTPSAYQFYKQVADQTQRTGGLADTPPTASIGNVRSMTNNREIIVGFFTASAVATVRYWLDRKDTQGIPPGLFIALKGREPIREPTPPKDSPPINIYNTKTAPPPYTATCQSNDGHTPVKPVGWRD
;
A
#
# COMPACT_ATOMS: atom_id res chain seq x y z
N MET A 1 14.06 -75.30 -67.01
CA MET A 1 14.95 -74.16 -67.35
C MET A 1 14.17 -72.90 -67.06
N ASN A 2 14.28 -72.35 -65.85
CA ASN A 2 13.45 -71.23 -65.42
C ASN A 2 14.30 -69.98 -65.20
N VAL A 3 13.82 -68.93 -65.86
CA VAL A 3 14.39 -67.62 -66.06
C VAL A 3 14.29 -66.78 -64.78
N PHE A 4 15.40 -66.15 -64.42
CA PHE A 4 15.49 -65.04 -63.47
C PHE A 4 15.11 -63.74 -64.20
N PHE A 5 14.14 -62.97 -63.68
CA PHE A 5 14.12 -61.51 -63.79
C PHE A 5 13.28 -60.90 -62.65
N SER A 6 13.86 -59.94 -61.94
CA SER A 6 13.35 -59.25 -60.75
C SER A 6 12.20 -58.27 -61.06
N PRO A 7 11.30 -58.02 -60.08
CA PRO A 7 10.68 -56.71 -59.96
C PRO A 7 10.82 -56.13 -58.53
N PHE A 8 10.41 -54.87 -58.39
CA PHE A 8 10.25 -54.08 -57.15
C PHE A 8 11.40 -53.18 -56.72
N ARG A 9 11.49 -52.02 -57.40
CA ARG A 9 11.95 -50.77 -56.79
C ARG A 9 10.97 -49.65 -57.13
N ARG A 10 9.90 -49.52 -56.35
CA ARG A 10 8.96 -48.35 -56.35
C ARG A 10 8.37 -48.05 -54.96
N PHE A 11 9.16 -48.22 -53.90
CA PHE A 11 8.74 -47.89 -52.53
C PHE A 11 9.55 -46.81 -51.76
N PRO A 12 10.48 -46.01 -52.33
CA PRO A 12 11.12 -44.94 -51.54
C PRO A 12 10.42 -43.58 -51.67
N LEU A 13 9.62 -43.33 -52.71
CA LEU A 13 9.09 -41.99 -52.99
C LEU A 13 7.89 -41.63 -52.10
N MET A 14 7.03 -42.61 -51.79
CA MET A 14 5.78 -42.37 -51.06
C MET A 14 6.01 -42.18 -49.55
N ILE A 15 7.05 -42.83 -48.99
CA ILE A 15 7.46 -42.64 -47.59
C ILE A 15 8.16 -41.29 -47.42
N TRP A 16 8.92 -40.83 -48.43
CA TRP A 16 9.57 -39.52 -48.40
C TRP A 16 8.56 -38.37 -48.50
N LEU A 17 7.51 -38.52 -49.31
CA LEU A 17 6.40 -37.56 -49.40
C LEU A 17 5.60 -37.45 -48.09
N LEU A 18 5.41 -38.57 -47.37
CA LEU A 18 4.73 -38.55 -46.07
C LEU A 18 5.61 -37.94 -44.95
N PHE A 19 6.94 -38.09 -45.04
CA PHE A 19 7.86 -37.51 -44.05
C PHE A 19 8.03 -35.99 -44.25
N VAL A 20 7.96 -35.51 -45.50
CA VAL A 20 8.00 -34.07 -45.82
C VAL A 20 6.70 -33.37 -45.40
N SER A 21 5.54 -34.03 -45.44
CA SER A 21 4.27 -33.43 -44.98
C SER A 21 4.18 -33.23 -43.46
N VAL A 22 4.94 -33.98 -42.65
CA VAL A 22 4.96 -33.80 -41.19
C VAL A 22 5.82 -32.60 -40.77
N LEU A 23 6.77 -32.16 -41.60
CA LEU A 23 7.59 -30.97 -41.35
C LEU A 23 6.91 -29.66 -41.84
N ALA A 24 5.75 -29.77 -42.48
CA ALA A 24 4.93 -28.64 -42.90
C ALA A 24 3.77 -28.36 -41.91
N SER A 25 3.86 -28.83 -40.65
CA SER A 25 3.06 -28.23 -39.59
C SER A 25 3.67 -26.88 -39.23
N CYS A 26 3.30 -25.84 -39.98
CA CYS A 26 3.26 -24.53 -39.38
C CYS A 26 2.32 -24.66 -38.19
N VAL A 27 2.87 -24.69 -36.98
CA VAL A 27 2.12 -24.30 -35.81
C VAL A 27 1.75 -22.86 -36.12
N ASP A 28 0.47 -22.60 -36.39
CA ASP A 28 -0.02 -21.23 -36.39
C ASP A 28 0.48 -20.63 -35.08
N PRO A 29 1.33 -19.58 -35.10
CA PRO A 29 1.61 -18.87 -33.88
C PRO A 29 0.23 -18.45 -33.39
N GLU A 30 -0.20 -19.02 -32.27
CA GLU A 30 -1.38 -18.54 -31.60
C GLU A 30 -1.16 -17.05 -31.49
N ASP A 31 -2.00 -16.27 -32.20
CA ASP A 31 -1.87 -14.84 -32.22
C ASP A 31 -1.78 -14.43 -30.76
N LEU A 32 -0.59 -14.00 -30.35
CA LEU A 32 -0.41 -13.13 -29.21
C LEU A 32 -1.11 -11.85 -29.65
N MET A 33 -2.46 -11.88 -29.63
CA MET A 33 -3.27 -10.78 -29.18
C MET A 33 -2.49 -10.28 -27.97
N LEU A 34 -1.73 -9.20 -28.18
CA LEU A 34 -1.21 -8.37 -27.11
C LEU A 34 -2.42 -8.17 -26.22
N ARG A 35 -2.48 -8.94 -25.13
CA ARG A 35 -3.67 -9.06 -24.30
C ARG A 35 -4.08 -7.65 -23.99
N GLY A 36 -5.28 -7.32 -24.48
CA GLY A 36 -5.73 -5.95 -24.66
C GLY A 36 -5.50 -5.14 -23.41
N THR A 37 -5.33 -3.82 -23.59
CA THR A 37 -5.45 -2.81 -22.55
C THR A 37 -6.44 -3.28 -21.48
N VAL A 38 -5.92 -3.81 -20.36
CA VAL A 38 -6.74 -4.29 -19.26
C VAL A 38 -7.31 -3.02 -18.64
N ASP A 39 -8.58 -2.76 -18.95
CA ASP A 39 -9.37 -1.69 -18.38
C ASP A 39 -10.30 -2.32 -17.34
N VAL A 40 -9.88 -2.25 -16.07
CA VAL A 40 -10.58 -2.91 -14.97
C VAL A 40 -10.83 -1.94 -13.84
N ILE A 41 -12.04 -2.01 -13.30
CA ILE A 41 -12.37 -1.31 -12.06
C ILE A 41 -11.82 -2.12 -10.89
N VAL A 42 -11.19 -1.42 -9.96
CA VAL A 42 -10.66 -1.96 -8.72
C VAL A 42 -11.46 -1.40 -7.57
N VAL A 43 -12.04 -2.28 -6.77
CA VAL A 43 -12.83 -1.95 -5.58
C VAL A 43 -12.13 -2.48 -4.33
N ASP A 44 -11.85 -1.61 -3.38
CA ASP A 44 -11.35 -1.99 -2.06
C ASP A 44 -12.21 -1.34 -0.98
N GLY A 45 -12.85 -2.16 -0.15
CA GLY A 45 -13.71 -1.66 0.92
C GLY A 45 -13.93 -2.73 1.97
N THR A 46 -13.57 -2.43 3.21
CA THR A 46 -13.80 -3.30 4.37
C THR A 46 -14.58 -2.53 5.42
N ILE A 47 -15.76 -3.02 5.78
CA ILE A 47 -16.56 -2.49 6.88
C ILE A 47 -16.15 -3.19 8.18
N THR A 48 -15.75 -2.43 9.20
CA THR A 48 -15.35 -2.96 10.50
C THR A 48 -16.30 -2.51 11.62
N ASN A 49 -16.26 -3.21 12.75
CA ASN A 49 -16.96 -2.85 13.99
C ASN A 49 -16.20 -1.80 14.83
N LEU A 50 -15.05 -1.31 14.35
CA LEU A 50 -14.25 -0.31 15.04
C LEU A 50 -14.81 1.09 14.81
N ALA A 51 -14.67 1.95 15.83
CA ALA A 51 -15.03 3.36 15.74
C ALA A 51 -13.91 4.16 15.06
N GLU A 52 -13.78 3.96 13.75
CA GLU A 52 -12.78 4.60 12.90
C GLU A 52 -13.37 4.95 11.52
N PRO A 53 -12.77 5.90 10.79
CA PRO A 53 -13.21 6.24 9.43
C PRO A 53 -13.25 5.01 8.53
N GLN A 54 -14.44 4.66 8.05
CA GLN A 54 -14.66 3.56 7.10
C GLN A 54 -14.56 4.12 5.68
N VAL A 55 -13.55 3.67 4.91
CA VAL A 55 -13.23 4.19 3.57
C VAL A 55 -13.37 3.10 2.52
N ILE A 56 -14.06 3.42 1.43
CA ILE A 56 -14.17 2.60 0.22
C ILE A 56 -13.39 3.31 -0.89
N ARG A 57 -12.45 2.59 -1.50
CA ARG A 57 -11.61 3.09 -2.59
C ARG A 57 -12.09 2.52 -3.91
N LEU A 58 -12.32 3.42 -4.87
CA LEU A 58 -12.69 3.09 -6.23
C LEU A 58 -11.62 3.57 -7.19
N ASN A 59 -11.14 2.67 -8.03
CA ASN A 59 -10.05 2.96 -8.94
C ASN A 59 -10.27 2.28 -10.29
N ARG A 60 -9.59 2.75 -11.32
CA ARG A 60 -9.60 2.16 -12.65
C ARG A 60 -8.17 1.91 -13.07
N SER A 61 -7.79 0.64 -13.15
CA SER A 61 -6.51 0.26 -13.73
C SER A 61 -6.67 0.24 -15.24
N LYS A 62 -5.95 1.13 -15.92
CA LYS A 62 -5.95 1.23 -17.39
C LYS A 62 -4.52 1.31 -17.89
N ALA A 63 -4.13 0.39 -18.75
CA ALA A 63 -2.81 0.45 -19.38
C ALA A 63 -2.70 1.65 -20.32
N ASP A 64 -1.57 2.35 -20.25
CA ASP A 64 -1.23 3.42 -21.18
C ASP A 64 -1.13 2.84 -22.62
N PRO A 65 -1.87 3.38 -23.60
CA PRO A 65 -1.92 2.81 -24.95
C PRO A 65 -0.58 2.85 -25.71
N LEU A 66 0.32 3.77 -25.36
CA LEU A 66 1.60 3.97 -26.04
C LEU A 66 2.75 3.21 -25.36
N THR A 67 2.72 3.12 -24.04
CA THR A 67 3.80 2.52 -23.25
C THR A 67 3.46 1.14 -22.68
N GLY A 68 2.18 0.74 -22.72
CA GLY A 68 1.68 -0.51 -22.12
C GLY A 68 1.78 -0.55 -20.60
N ARG A 69 2.22 0.55 -19.95
CA ARG A 69 2.40 0.59 -18.50
C ARG A 69 1.03 0.65 -17.81
N PRO A 70 0.80 -0.16 -16.75
CA PRO A 70 -0.44 -0.07 -15.99
C PRO A 70 -0.54 1.32 -15.33
N GLY A 71 -1.57 2.06 -15.68
CA GLY A 71 -1.94 3.31 -15.04
C GLY A 71 -3.04 3.08 -14.01
N ASN A 72 -3.07 3.92 -12.98
CA ASN A 72 -4.08 3.89 -11.94
C ASN A 72 -4.85 5.21 -11.97
N LEU A 73 -6.15 5.16 -12.27
CA LEU A 73 -7.02 6.32 -12.41
C LEU A 73 -8.13 6.29 -11.35
N PRO A 74 -7.97 7.04 -10.23
CA PRO A 74 -8.98 7.10 -9.19
C PRO A 74 -10.33 7.57 -9.75
N LEU A 75 -11.40 6.87 -9.40
CA LEU A 75 -12.74 7.13 -9.92
C LEU A 75 -13.45 8.15 -9.02
N SER A 76 -13.58 9.39 -9.49
CA SER A 76 -14.23 10.47 -8.72
C SER A 76 -15.69 10.69 -9.11
N LYS A 77 -16.42 11.43 -8.26
CA LYS A 77 -17.83 11.83 -8.43
C LYS A 77 -18.81 10.65 -8.56
N ALA A 78 -18.43 9.46 -8.14
CA ALA A 78 -19.34 8.34 -8.00
C ALA A 78 -20.28 8.54 -6.80
N THR A 79 -21.51 8.07 -6.91
CA THR A 79 -22.41 7.92 -5.76
C THR A 79 -22.12 6.56 -5.13
N VAL A 80 -21.69 6.53 -3.87
CA VAL A 80 -21.28 5.30 -3.17
C VAL A 80 -22.12 5.11 -1.91
N GLU A 81 -22.70 3.91 -1.76
CA GLU A 81 -23.63 3.58 -0.70
C GLU A 81 -23.38 2.16 -0.17
N VAL A 82 -23.56 1.98 1.14
CA VAL A 82 -23.57 0.67 1.78
C VAL A 82 -24.99 0.37 2.28
N ILE A 83 -25.53 -0.76 1.84
CA ILE A 83 -26.84 -1.26 2.22
C ILE A 83 -26.65 -2.25 3.37
N VAL A 84 -27.33 -2.02 4.49
CA VAL A 84 -27.34 -2.87 5.69
C VAL A 84 -28.66 -3.63 5.74
N ASP A 85 -28.58 -4.96 5.91
CA ASP A 85 -29.72 -5.90 5.97
C ASP A 85 -30.77 -5.67 4.86
N SER A 86 -30.29 -5.39 3.65
CA SER A 86 -31.12 -5.15 2.46
C SER A 86 -32.10 -3.97 2.55
N SER A 87 -32.00 -3.10 3.56
CA SER A 87 -33.01 -2.06 3.81
C SER A 87 -32.43 -0.69 4.15
N GLN A 88 -31.51 -0.61 5.11
CA GLN A 88 -30.91 0.66 5.53
C GLN A 88 -29.80 1.07 4.57
N VAL A 89 -29.84 2.29 4.06
CA VAL A 89 -28.81 2.83 3.15
C VAL A 89 -27.94 3.84 3.89
N ILE A 90 -26.64 3.62 3.85
CA ILE A 90 -25.63 4.53 4.40
C ILE A 90 -24.84 5.11 3.23
N ALA A 91 -24.99 6.41 3.00
CA ALA A 91 -24.29 7.11 1.93
C ALA A 91 -22.87 7.49 2.35
N ALA A 92 -21.90 7.28 1.46
CA ALA A 92 -20.54 7.76 1.61
C ALA A 92 -20.36 9.12 0.91
N HIS A 93 -19.37 9.90 1.36
CA HIS A 93 -18.97 11.15 0.74
C HIS A 93 -17.51 11.07 0.28
N GLU A 94 -17.20 11.68 -0.86
CA GLU A 94 -15.84 11.69 -1.39
C GLU A 94 -14.96 12.64 -0.58
N THR A 95 -13.85 12.13 -0.03
CA THR A 95 -12.89 12.90 0.80
C THR A 95 -11.63 13.24 0.03
N GLN A 96 -11.17 12.29 -0.78
CA GLN A 96 -10.09 12.45 -1.76
C GLN A 96 -10.56 11.79 -3.07
N ILE A 97 -9.93 12.16 -4.19
CA ILE A 97 -10.28 11.62 -5.51
C ILE A 97 -10.24 10.09 -5.46
N GLY A 98 -11.39 9.43 -5.65
CA GLY A 98 -11.53 7.97 -5.60
C GLY A 98 -11.59 7.34 -4.20
N SER A 99 -11.69 8.15 -3.15
CA SER A 99 -11.81 7.73 -1.75
C SER A 99 -13.13 8.20 -1.15
N TYR A 100 -14.00 7.26 -0.81
CA TYR A 100 -15.36 7.49 -0.33
C TYR A 100 -15.49 7.06 1.12
N GLN A 101 -15.72 8.02 2.00
CA GLN A 101 -15.82 7.79 3.44
C GLN A 101 -17.28 7.74 3.89
N LEU A 102 -17.64 6.73 4.67
CA LEU A 102 -18.94 6.66 5.35
C LEU A 102 -19.02 7.71 6.49
N PRO A 103 -20.21 7.97 7.06
CA PRO A 103 -20.35 8.87 8.20
C PRO A 103 -19.39 8.48 9.34
N SER A 104 -18.78 9.47 10.00
CA SER A 104 -17.72 9.23 11.00
C SER A 104 -18.19 8.49 12.25
N ASP A 105 -19.49 8.47 12.51
CA ASP A 105 -20.15 7.73 13.59
C ASP A 105 -20.59 6.31 13.17
N PHE A 106 -20.53 5.99 11.87
CA PHE A 106 -20.88 4.69 11.37
C PHE A 106 -19.80 3.66 11.70
N LYS A 107 -20.25 2.54 12.30
CA LYS A 107 -19.48 1.33 12.48
C LYS A 107 -20.37 0.13 12.18
N GLY A 108 -19.77 -0.91 11.63
CA GLY A 108 -20.46 -2.18 11.42
C GLY A 108 -20.82 -2.86 12.74
N GLN A 109 -21.76 -3.79 12.65
CA GLN A 109 -22.31 -4.54 13.77
C GLN A 109 -22.26 -6.02 13.42
N ILE A 110 -21.83 -6.82 14.39
CA ILE A 110 -21.69 -8.27 14.22
C ILE A 110 -23.06 -8.88 13.96
N GLY A 111 -23.13 -9.81 12.99
CA GLY A 111 -24.37 -10.48 12.57
C GLY A 111 -25.16 -9.77 11.47
N HIS A 112 -24.89 -8.48 11.21
CA HIS A 112 -25.54 -7.74 10.13
C HIS A 112 -24.89 -8.00 8.77
N ALA A 113 -25.69 -7.89 7.71
CA ALA A 113 -25.27 -8.08 6.32
C ALA A 113 -25.03 -6.74 5.61
N TYR A 114 -23.89 -6.61 4.94
CA TYR A 114 -23.47 -5.40 4.25
C TYR A 114 -23.34 -5.64 2.74
N GLN A 115 -23.79 -4.69 1.94
CA GLN A 115 -23.67 -4.73 0.49
C GLN A 115 -23.26 -3.37 -0.06
N LEU A 116 -22.25 -3.33 -0.93
CA LEU A 116 -21.84 -2.12 -1.63
C LEU A 116 -22.72 -1.90 -2.86
N ARG A 117 -23.14 -0.65 -3.06
CA ARG A 117 -23.72 -0.14 -4.30
C ARG A 117 -23.00 1.14 -4.69
N PHE A 118 -22.60 1.25 -5.96
CA PHE A 118 -22.11 2.52 -6.46
C PHE A 118 -22.53 2.78 -7.89
N THR A 119 -22.67 4.07 -8.23
CA THR A 119 -23.00 4.56 -9.56
C THR A 119 -21.90 5.51 -10.00
N LEU A 120 -21.25 5.23 -11.12
CA LEU A 120 -20.22 6.10 -11.70
C LEU A 120 -20.83 7.38 -12.28
N SER A 121 -19.98 8.37 -12.56
CA SER A 121 -20.40 9.66 -13.11
C SER A 121 -21.16 9.56 -14.44
N GLU A 122 -20.85 8.53 -15.23
CA GLU A 122 -21.50 8.18 -16.50
C GLU A 122 -22.84 7.43 -16.33
N GLY A 123 -23.25 7.10 -15.10
CA GLY A 123 -24.51 6.44 -14.79
C GLY A 123 -24.44 4.91 -14.69
N THR A 124 -23.29 4.29 -14.95
CA THR A 124 -23.11 2.84 -14.81
C THR A 124 -23.19 2.41 -13.35
N GLN A 125 -24.01 1.41 -13.05
CA GLN A 125 -24.29 0.94 -11.69
C GLN A 125 -23.61 -0.40 -11.38
N TYR A 126 -23.12 -0.54 -10.16
CA TYR A 126 -22.44 -1.73 -9.66
C TYR A 126 -22.98 -2.15 -8.30
N THR A 127 -22.93 -3.44 -8.01
CA THR A 127 -23.32 -3.98 -6.72
C THR A 127 -22.43 -5.14 -6.29
N SER A 128 -22.11 -5.25 -5.00
CA SER A 128 -21.44 -6.41 -4.43
C SER A 128 -22.42 -7.53 -4.07
N THR A 129 -21.91 -8.72 -3.77
CA THR A 129 -22.65 -9.69 -2.96
C THR A 129 -22.76 -9.19 -1.52
N GLN A 130 -23.73 -9.74 -0.77
CA GLN A 130 -23.86 -9.46 0.67
C GLN A 130 -22.75 -10.15 1.46
N GLN A 131 -22.24 -9.45 2.47
CA GLN A 131 -21.20 -9.93 3.37
C GLN A 131 -21.68 -9.76 4.81
N VAL A 132 -21.82 -10.88 5.51
CA VAL A 132 -22.22 -10.88 6.93
C VAL A 132 -20.99 -10.65 7.79
N MET A 133 -21.08 -9.71 8.72
CA MET A 133 -20.01 -9.49 9.70
C MET A 133 -19.97 -10.65 10.71
N VAL A 134 -19.04 -11.56 10.51
CA VAL A 134 -18.79 -12.68 11.42
C VAL A 134 -18.11 -12.21 12.71
N THR A 135 -18.37 -12.89 13.82
CA THR A 135 -17.72 -12.59 15.10
C THR A 135 -16.23 -12.94 15.07
N VAL A 136 -15.44 -12.28 15.91
CA VAL A 136 -13.99 -12.51 16.03
C VAL A 136 -13.63 -12.79 17.49
N PRO A 137 -12.81 -13.81 17.78
CA PRO A 137 -12.37 -14.05 19.15
C PRO A 137 -11.43 -12.94 19.63
N SER A 138 -11.37 -12.77 20.95
CA SER A 138 -10.41 -11.86 21.57
C SER A 138 -8.98 -12.33 21.38
N ILE A 139 -8.05 -11.39 21.38
CA ILE A 139 -6.61 -11.66 21.39
C ILE A 139 -6.19 -11.91 22.84
N ASN A 140 -5.59 -13.07 23.14
CA ASN A 140 -5.26 -13.47 24.51
C ASN A 140 -3.88 -12.97 24.92
N ARG A 141 -2.88 -13.10 24.04
CA ARG A 141 -1.51 -12.67 24.30
C ARG A 141 -0.86 -12.16 23.03
N VAL A 142 -0.05 -11.13 23.18
CA VAL A 142 0.86 -10.62 22.14
C VAL A 142 2.25 -10.51 22.74
N TYR A 143 3.25 -10.93 22.00
CA TYR A 143 4.65 -10.78 22.37
C TYR A 143 5.52 -10.63 21.12
N ALA A 144 6.70 -10.04 21.28
CA ALA A 144 7.66 -9.84 20.21
C ALA A 144 8.97 -10.56 20.53
N GLN A 145 9.67 -10.97 19.48
CA GLN A 145 11.02 -11.53 19.58
C GLN A 145 11.92 -10.87 18.54
N PHE A 146 13.06 -10.34 18.97
CA PHE A 146 14.07 -9.84 18.04
C PHE A 146 14.63 -10.97 17.16
N ASN A 147 14.68 -10.70 15.87
CA ASN A 147 15.18 -11.58 14.83
C ASN A 147 16.19 -10.82 13.95
N PRO A 148 17.51 -11.09 14.06
CA PRO A 148 18.54 -10.36 13.31
C PRO A 148 18.49 -10.64 11.80
N THR A 149 17.76 -11.67 11.37
CA THR A 149 17.59 -12.06 9.96
C THR A 149 16.11 -12.17 9.58
N GLY A 150 15.26 -11.39 10.25
CA GLY A 150 13.81 -11.44 10.07
C GLY A 150 13.37 -11.08 8.66
N LEU A 151 13.82 -9.93 8.15
CA LEU A 151 13.42 -9.38 6.86
C LEU A 151 13.90 -10.26 5.71
N SER A 152 13.18 -10.32 4.59
CA SER A 152 13.69 -10.96 3.36
C SER A 152 14.86 -10.16 2.76
N PRO A 153 15.62 -10.72 1.81
CA PRO A 153 16.66 -9.95 1.09
C PRO A 153 16.11 -8.73 0.34
N GLU A 154 14.86 -8.79 -0.11
CA GLU A 154 14.19 -7.69 -0.83
C GLU A 154 13.74 -6.57 0.12
N GLU A 155 13.44 -6.92 1.36
CA GLU A 155 13.06 -5.98 2.43
C GLU A 155 14.26 -5.52 3.26
N ALA A 156 15.48 -5.93 2.91
CA ALA A 156 16.68 -5.59 3.64
C ALA A 156 16.86 -4.06 3.68
N LEU A 157 17.13 -3.54 4.87
CA LEU A 157 17.46 -2.14 5.07
C LEU A 157 18.85 -1.82 4.53
N ILE A 158 19.20 -0.53 4.51
CA ILE A 158 20.51 -0.06 4.07
C ILE A 158 21.65 -0.84 4.75
N GLY A 159 22.70 -1.16 3.99
CA GLY A 159 23.78 -2.02 4.47
C GLY A 159 23.43 -3.50 4.56
N ASN A 160 22.34 -3.95 3.89
CA ASN A 160 21.84 -5.34 3.92
C ASN A 160 21.41 -5.79 5.33
N LEU A 161 20.96 -4.85 6.17
CA LEU A 161 20.48 -5.14 7.50
C LEU A 161 19.09 -5.76 7.42
N ARG A 162 18.95 -6.99 7.93
CA ARG A 162 17.71 -7.76 7.90
C ARG A 162 17.05 -7.92 9.27
N ALA A 163 17.50 -7.12 10.24
CA ALA A 163 17.03 -7.19 11.61
C ALA A 163 15.61 -6.61 11.75
N GLY A 164 14.79 -7.27 12.58
CA GLY A 164 13.45 -6.82 12.93
C GLY A 164 12.91 -7.60 14.12
N HIS A 165 11.68 -7.29 14.52
CA HIS A 165 10.94 -8.02 15.55
C HIS A 165 9.82 -8.82 14.91
N ASP A 166 9.83 -10.12 15.16
CA ASP A 166 8.70 -10.98 14.83
C ASP A 166 7.67 -10.86 15.96
N ILE A 167 6.44 -10.51 15.61
CA ILE A 167 5.34 -10.37 16.57
C ILE A 167 4.45 -11.60 16.45
N TYR A 168 4.18 -12.19 17.60
CA TYR A 168 3.37 -13.38 17.76
C TYR A 168 2.11 -13.06 18.55
N LEU A 169 1.06 -13.82 18.24
CA LEU A 169 -0.25 -13.70 18.84
C LEU A 169 -0.77 -15.07 19.25
N ASP A 170 -1.44 -15.11 20.40
CA ASP A 170 -2.21 -16.24 20.88
C ASP A 170 -3.70 -15.84 20.95
N THR A 171 -4.59 -16.69 20.44
CA THR A 171 -6.05 -16.54 20.52
C THR A 171 -6.73 -17.90 20.64
N GLN A 172 -7.97 -17.91 21.10
CA GLN A 172 -8.79 -19.12 21.22
C GLN A 172 -9.79 -19.17 20.07
N ASP A 173 -9.68 -20.19 19.23
CA ASP A 173 -10.63 -20.42 18.14
C ASP A 173 -11.98 -20.90 18.70
N PRO A 174 -13.13 -20.35 18.24
CA PRO A 174 -14.44 -20.87 18.58
C PRO A 174 -14.64 -22.30 18.02
N ALA A 175 -15.21 -23.19 18.82
CA ALA A 175 -15.43 -24.57 18.38
C ALA A 175 -16.63 -24.72 17.42
N SER A 176 -16.60 -25.75 16.59
CA SER A 176 -17.72 -26.27 15.78
C SER A 176 -18.08 -25.46 14.53
N GLU A 177 -17.29 -24.44 14.19
CA GLU A 177 -17.40 -23.69 12.94
C GLU A 177 -16.08 -23.79 12.16
N ARG A 178 -16.07 -23.37 10.89
CA ARG A 178 -14.82 -23.15 10.16
C ARG A 178 -14.55 -21.66 10.15
N ASN A 179 -13.48 -21.26 10.81
CA ASN A 179 -13.12 -19.87 10.98
C ASN A 179 -11.92 -19.48 10.10
N TYR A 180 -12.03 -18.26 9.58
CA TYR A 180 -11.02 -17.67 8.72
C TYR A 180 -10.60 -16.34 9.30
N TYR A 181 -9.29 -16.13 9.39
CA TYR A 181 -8.71 -14.96 10.01
C TYR A 181 -7.79 -14.24 9.04
N ARG A 182 -7.72 -12.93 9.21
CA ARG A 182 -6.70 -12.08 8.62
C ARG A 182 -6.07 -11.25 9.72
N TRP A 183 -4.75 -11.12 9.68
CA TRP A 183 -4.04 -10.17 10.52
C TRP A 183 -3.41 -9.08 9.68
N ASP A 184 -3.52 -7.87 10.19
CA ASP A 184 -2.83 -6.69 9.69
C ASP A 184 -2.29 -5.90 10.89
N TRP A 185 -1.35 -5.02 10.62
CA TRP A 185 -0.72 -4.23 11.66
C TRP A 185 -0.48 -2.80 11.20
N LYS A 186 -0.49 -1.90 12.18
CA LYS A 186 -0.15 -0.49 12.04
C LYS A 186 0.92 -0.13 13.05
N LEU A 187 2.00 0.46 12.59
CA LEU A 187 3.15 0.84 13.39
C LEU A 187 3.24 2.36 13.45
N TRP A 188 3.51 2.89 14.64
CA TRP A 188 3.95 4.26 14.84
C TRP A 188 5.40 4.25 15.32
N GLU A 189 6.27 4.95 14.60
CA GLU A 189 7.65 5.23 14.99
C GLU A 189 7.79 6.70 15.37
N ASN A 190 8.65 7.01 16.33
CA ASN A 190 9.02 8.39 16.58
C ASN A 190 9.80 8.93 15.36
N GLU A 191 9.36 10.07 14.83
CA GLU A 191 9.98 10.70 13.66
C GLU A 191 10.64 12.02 14.06
N GLU A 192 11.95 12.11 13.85
CA GLU A 192 12.76 13.29 14.18
C GLU A 192 12.86 14.31 13.04
N TRP A 193 12.50 13.93 11.82
CA TRP A 193 12.64 14.75 10.60
C TRP A 193 11.30 14.90 9.90
N CYS A 194 10.77 16.12 9.88
CA CYS A 194 9.37 16.36 9.49
C CYS A 194 9.20 16.80 8.05
N ARG A 195 10.25 17.35 7.43
CA ARG A 195 10.20 17.89 6.07
C ARG A 195 11.49 17.65 5.32
N THR A 196 11.33 17.35 4.04
CA THR A 196 12.37 17.34 3.02
C THR A 196 11.93 18.29 1.92
N CYS A 197 12.74 19.30 1.60
CA CYS A 197 12.49 20.22 0.50
C CYS A 197 13.53 19.98 -0.60
N GLU A 198 13.07 19.46 -1.74
CA GLU A 198 13.92 19.24 -2.92
C GLU A 198 13.93 20.49 -3.79
N ASN A 199 15.10 21.08 -4.05
CA ASN A 199 15.26 22.36 -4.75
C ASN A 199 14.44 23.52 -4.14
N GLY A 200 14.12 23.42 -2.85
CA GLY A 200 13.29 24.36 -2.13
C GLY A 200 13.76 24.52 -0.68
N GLN A 201 13.36 25.61 -0.06
CA GLN A 201 13.74 25.94 1.31
C GLN A 201 12.49 26.03 2.18
N TYR A 202 12.53 25.49 3.39
CA TYR A 202 11.37 25.54 4.27
C TYR A 202 11.16 26.98 4.76
N SER A 203 9.92 27.46 4.68
CA SER A 203 9.58 28.79 5.14
C SER A 203 8.40 28.74 6.09
N ILE A 204 8.58 29.36 7.27
CA ILE A 204 7.51 29.50 8.26
C ILE A 204 6.47 30.50 7.76
N ASN A 205 6.91 31.58 7.12
CA ASN A 205 6.03 32.65 6.63
C ASN A 205 5.98 32.65 5.09
N ASN A 206 4.90 33.22 4.54
CA ASN A 206 4.75 33.41 3.11
C ASN A 206 5.91 34.24 2.56
N VAL A 207 6.51 33.79 1.45
CA VAL A 207 7.54 34.50 0.72
C VAL A 207 6.89 35.39 -0.35
N LEU A 208 7.03 36.70 -0.21
CA LEU A 208 6.28 37.69 -1.00
C LEU A 208 7.06 38.21 -2.20
N ASN A 209 8.25 38.77 -1.94
CA ASN A 209 8.96 39.59 -2.91
C ASN A 209 10.36 39.07 -3.17
N LEU A 210 10.74 39.05 -4.46
CA LEU A 210 12.13 38.97 -4.87
C LEU A 210 12.73 40.38 -4.83
N ILE A 211 13.75 40.56 -4.02
CA ILE A 211 14.49 41.82 -3.94
C ILE A 211 15.92 41.55 -4.40
N SER A 212 16.51 42.53 -5.10
CA SER A 212 17.87 42.44 -5.63
C SER A 212 18.71 43.55 -5.04
N GLY A 213 19.87 43.22 -4.48
CA GLY A 213 20.81 44.16 -3.88
C GLY A 213 22.23 43.65 -4.02
N ASN A 214 23.16 44.51 -4.45
CA ASN A 214 24.58 44.18 -4.63
C ASN A 214 24.85 42.94 -5.52
N GLY A 215 24.00 42.69 -6.52
CA GLY A 215 24.11 41.53 -7.42
C GLY A 215 23.58 40.21 -6.84
N LEU A 216 23.03 40.22 -5.61
CA LEU A 216 22.41 39.07 -4.97
C LEU A 216 20.89 39.20 -4.98
N GLN A 217 20.22 38.06 -5.13
CA GLN A 217 18.76 37.95 -5.09
C GLN A 217 18.33 37.34 -3.75
N TYR A 218 17.46 38.05 -3.04
CA TYR A 218 16.88 37.63 -1.77
C TYR A 218 15.35 37.63 -1.83
N PHE A 219 14.76 36.73 -1.07
CA PHE A 219 13.33 36.57 -0.95
C PHE A 219 12.89 37.10 0.41
N GLU A 220 12.00 38.10 0.43
CA GLU A 220 11.47 38.65 1.68
C GLU A 220 10.21 37.90 2.11
N THR A 221 10.17 37.51 3.38
CA THR A 221 8.97 36.93 4.00
C THR A 221 7.99 38.01 4.46
N GLY A 222 6.70 37.76 4.26
CA GLY A 222 5.62 38.48 4.93
C GLY A 222 5.36 37.99 6.36
N ASP A 223 4.19 38.37 6.90
CA ASP A 223 3.77 38.02 8.28
C ASP A 223 2.77 36.84 8.33
N SER A 224 2.26 36.41 7.18
CA SER A 224 1.29 35.31 7.10
C SER A 224 1.99 33.96 7.21
N LEU A 225 1.45 33.06 8.03
CA LEU A 225 1.95 31.69 8.17
C LEU A 225 1.85 30.90 6.85
N PHE A 226 2.90 30.14 6.53
CA PHE A 226 3.03 29.27 5.37
C PHE A 226 3.41 27.84 5.78
N GLU A 227 4.46 27.67 6.58
CA GLU A 227 4.92 26.38 7.16
C GLU A 227 5.09 25.25 6.13
N ASP A 228 5.69 25.56 4.97
CA ASP A 228 5.94 24.59 3.89
C ASP A 228 7.21 24.91 3.09
N CYS A 229 7.59 24.03 2.16
CA CYS A 229 8.70 24.22 1.24
C CYS A 229 8.37 25.33 0.23
N PHE A 230 9.14 26.42 0.27
CA PHE A 230 9.14 27.45 -0.76
C PHE A 230 10.03 27.03 -1.93
N TYR A 231 9.46 27.05 -3.12
CA TYR A 231 10.16 26.80 -4.36
C TYR A 231 10.33 28.10 -5.13
N ARG A 232 11.53 28.32 -5.64
CA ARG A 232 11.81 29.49 -6.47
C ARG A 232 10.95 29.44 -7.75
N PRO A 233 10.19 30.50 -8.07
CA PRO A 233 9.47 30.55 -9.34
C PRO A 233 10.43 30.49 -10.53
N TYR A 234 10.09 29.68 -11.53
CA TYR A 234 10.87 29.56 -12.75
C TYR A 234 10.70 30.81 -13.62
N PHE A 235 11.80 31.50 -13.91
CA PHE A 235 11.81 32.63 -14.84
C PHE A 235 12.62 32.24 -16.09
N ILE A 236 12.12 32.65 -17.26
CA ILE A 236 12.83 32.48 -18.55
C ILE A 236 14.21 33.18 -18.43
N ASN A 237 15.30 32.46 -18.73
CA ASN A 237 16.72 32.88 -18.63
C ASN A 237 17.39 32.84 -17.24
N GLN A 238 16.89 32.05 -16.29
CA GLN A 238 17.59 31.78 -15.03
C GLN A 238 18.62 30.65 -15.17
N PRO A 239 19.79 30.72 -14.49
CA PRO A 239 20.70 29.59 -14.40
C PRO A 239 19.99 28.40 -13.74
N VAL A 240 20.09 27.23 -14.37
CA VAL A 240 19.61 25.97 -13.79
C VAL A 240 20.53 25.64 -12.63
N PHE A 241 20.00 25.64 -11.41
CA PHE A 241 20.75 25.19 -10.24
C PHE A 241 20.88 23.66 -10.28
N PRO A 242 22.04 23.10 -9.86
CA PRO A 242 22.14 21.66 -9.65
C PRO A 242 21.13 21.21 -8.61
N TYR A 243 20.70 19.95 -8.68
CA TYR A 243 19.81 19.35 -7.69
C TYR A 243 20.39 19.52 -6.28
N TRP A 244 19.56 19.98 -5.34
CA TRP A 244 19.89 20.07 -3.92
C TRP A 244 18.66 19.74 -3.07
N VAL A 245 18.89 19.39 -1.82
CA VAL A 245 17.84 19.00 -0.89
C VAL A 245 18.21 19.41 0.53
N TYR A 246 17.23 19.92 1.28
CA TYR A 246 17.37 20.15 2.72
C TYR A 246 16.30 19.40 3.50
N ASP A 247 16.71 18.86 4.64
CA ASP A 247 15.86 18.19 5.61
C ASP A 247 15.78 19.00 6.89
N TYR A 248 14.57 19.04 7.45
CA TYR A 248 14.25 19.88 8.59
C TYR A 248 13.78 19.00 9.75
N PRO A 249 14.48 19.04 10.90
CA PRO A 249 14.05 18.32 12.09
C PRO A 249 12.68 18.81 12.56
N CYS A 250 11.94 17.91 13.19
CA CYS A 250 10.63 18.19 13.77
C CYS A 250 10.74 19.17 14.94
N ARG A 251 9.97 20.26 14.89
CA ARG A 251 9.77 21.20 16.03
C ARG A 251 8.67 20.73 16.98
N THR A 252 7.70 20.00 16.44
CA THR A 252 6.56 19.42 17.18
C THR A 252 6.71 17.91 17.24
N GLN A 253 5.98 17.25 18.13
CA GLN A 253 5.94 15.79 18.12
C GLN A 253 5.44 15.27 16.76
N CYS A 254 6.05 14.19 16.28
CA CYS A 254 5.71 13.56 15.02
C CYS A 254 5.89 12.05 15.13
N TRP A 255 4.97 11.32 14.52
CA TRP A 255 5.02 9.88 14.42
C TRP A 255 4.85 9.45 12.97
N ALA A 256 5.84 8.72 12.45
CA ALA A 256 5.72 8.04 11.18
C ALA A 256 4.78 6.85 11.32
N ILE A 257 3.90 6.67 10.34
CA ILE A 257 2.87 5.64 10.30
C ILE A 257 3.23 4.64 9.20
N PHE A 258 3.35 3.37 9.57
CA PHE A 258 3.51 2.26 8.64
C PHE A 258 2.33 1.31 8.76
N ASN A 259 1.88 0.78 7.63
CA ASN A 259 0.81 -0.21 7.58
C ASN A 259 1.34 -1.50 6.97
N SER A 260 0.77 -2.62 7.34
CA SER A 260 1.09 -3.90 6.72
C SER A 260 0.55 -3.96 5.29
N TYR A 261 1.42 -4.27 4.33
CA TYR A 261 1.02 -4.53 2.94
C TYR A 261 0.91 -6.03 2.66
N SER A 262 1.59 -6.86 3.45
CA SER A 262 1.53 -8.31 3.32
C SER A 262 0.18 -8.86 3.80
N LEU A 263 -0.45 -9.72 3.01
CA LEU A 263 -1.65 -10.44 3.39
C LEU A 263 -1.27 -11.68 4.23
N ASN A 264 -1.64 -11.63 5.52
CA ASN A 264 -1.56 -12.76 6.44
C ASN A 264 -2.95 -13.33 6.66
N VAL A 265 -3.28 -14.42 5.96
CA VAL A 265 -4.58 -15.09 6.04
C VAL A 265 -4.42 -16.52 6.54
N PHE A 266 -5.38 -16.98 7.33
CA PHE A 266 -5.35 -18.29 7.97
C PHE A 266 -6.74 -18.92 8.00
N ALA A 267 -6.76 -20.25 7.86
CA ALA A 267 -7.93 -21.07 8.06
C ALA A 267 -7.65 -22.06 9.20
N ASP A 268 -8.61 -22.20 10.11
CA ASP A 268 -8.59 -23.10 11.27
C ASP A 268 -8.71 -24.60 10.93
N SER A 269 -8.54 -25.00 9.67
CA SER A 269 -8.95 -26.33 9.17
C SER A 269 -8.35 -27.52 9.93
N TYR A 270 -7.24 -27.29 10.66
CA TYR A 270 -6.55 -28.29 11.48
C TYR A 270 -6.55 -27.98 13.00
N ILE A 271 -7.18 -26.87 13.42
CA ILE A 271 -7.18 -26.32 14.79
C ILE A 271 -8.60 -25.86 15.18
N ASN A 272 -9.65 -26.49 14.64
CA ASN A 272 -11.04 -26.12 14.93
C ASN A 272 -11.33 -26.24 16.44
N GLY A 273 -11.66 -25.13 17.07
CA GLY A 273 -11.89 -25.01 18.52
C GLY A 273 -10.62 -25.10 19.38
N GLY A 274 -9.44 -25.18 18.77
CA GLY A 274 -8.16 -25.26 19.45
C GLY A 274 -7.55 -23.88 19.76
N ALA A 275 -6.49 -23.88 20.56
CA ALA A 275 -5.71 -22.66 20.75
C ALA A 275 -4.85 -22.37 19.51
N ILE A 276 -5.00 -21.19 18.93
CA ILE A 276 -4.07 -20.66 17.93
C ILE A 276 -2.95 -19.99 18.70
N ALA A 277 -1.81 -20.67 18.84
CA ALA A 277 -0.67 -20.21 19.63
C ALA A 277 0.55 -19.91 18.76
N ALA A 278 1.32 -18.90 19.16
CA ALA A 278 2.53 -18.45 18.50
C ALA A 278 2.33 -18.17 16.99
N GLN A 279 1.17 -17.64 16.60
CA GLN A 279 0.93 -17.24 15.23
C GLN A 279 1.73 -15.96 14.95
N LYS A 280 2.67 -16.01 14.01
CA LYS A 280 3.41 -14.82 13.58
C LYS A 280 2.47 -13.92 12.77
N VAL A 281 2.18 -12.73 13.30
CA VAL A 281 1.22 -11.78 12.74
C VAL A 281 1.85 -10.53 12.13
N ALA A 282 3.04 -10.16 12.60
CA ALA A 282 3.77 -9.03 12.06
C ALA A 282 5.28 -9.28 12.08
N GLN A 283 5.96 -8.51 11.25
CA GLN A 283 7.41 -8.37 11.27
C GLN A 283 7.73 -6.88 11.18
N ILE A 284 8.29 -6.32 12.24
CA ILE A 284 8.56 -4.90 12.37
C ILE A 284 10.05 -4.66 12.14
N PRO A 285 10.45 -3.93 11.08
CA PRO A 285 11.86 -3.64 10.82
C PRO A 285 12.53 -2.90 11.99
N PHE A 286 13.82 -3.17 12.21
CA PHE A 286 14.61 -2.51 13.25
C PHE A 286 15.19 -1.18 12.74
N TYR A 287 14.36 -0.14 12.71
CA TYR A 287 14.74 1.18 12.22
C TYR A 287 15.60 1.98 13.21
N GLN A 288 15.34 1.84 14.51
CA GLN A 288 15.96 2.62 15.58
C GLN A 288 15.81 1.94 16.94
N HIS A 289 16.62 2.34 17.93
CA HIS A 289 16.53 1.79 19.30
C HIS A 289 15.32 2.30 20.09
N ASN A 290 14.74 3.43 19.69
CA ASN A 290 13.57 3.99 20.36
C ASN A 290 12.40 2.99 20.31
N ALA A 291 11.67 2.93 21.41
CA ALA A 291 10.45 2.14 21.49
C ALA A 291 9.41 2.65 20.49
N CYS A 292 8.54 1.74 20.04
CA CYS A 292 7.49 2.05 19.10
C CYS A 292 6.16 1.39 19.48
N LEU A 293 5.07 1.87 18.89
CA LEU A 293 3.73 1.35 19.14
C LEU A 293 3.27 0.54 17.93
N VAL A 294 2.82 -0.69 18.17
CA VAL A 294 2.26 -1.55 17.13
C VAL A 294 0.82 -1.87 17.48
N GLU A 295 -0.12 -1.49 16.62
CA GLU A 295 -1.50 -1.93 16.68
C GLU A 295 -1.64 -3.17 15.79
N ILE A 296 -2.11 -4.27 16.39
CA ILE A 296 -2.36 -5.54 15.72
C ILE A 296 -3.86 -5.70 15.62
N ARG A 297 -4.33 -6.01 14.43
CA ARG A 297 -5.74 -6.22 14.13
C ARG A 297 -5.93 -7.67 13.70
N GLN A 298 -6.83 -8.35 14.41
CA GLN A 298 -7.32 -9.67 14.04
C GLN A 298 -8.72 -9.51 13.48
N ALA A 299 -8.90 -9.78 12.20
CA ALA A 299 -10.16 -9.70 11.49
C ALA A 299 -10.71 -11.10 11.21
N ALA A 300 -12.00 -11.31 11.46
CA ALA A 300 -12.69 -12.52 11.03
C ALA A 300 -13.24 -12.34 9.60
N LEU A 301 -13.06 -13.36 8.76
CA LEU A 301 -13.42 -13.36 7.35
C LEU A 301 -14.56 -14.34 7.04
N THR A 302 -15.40 -13.98 6.07
CA THR A 302 -16.30 -14.94 5.42
C THR A 302 -15.48 -15.92 4.56
N PRO A 303 -16.02 -17.12 4.25
CA PRO A 303 -15.32 -18.08 3.38
C PRO A 303 -14.94 -17.49 2.01
N SER A 304 -15.82 -16.66 1.42
CA SER A 304 -15.57 -16.01 0.14
C SER A 304 -14.51 -14.92 0.23
N ALA A 305 -14.49 -14.13 1.31
CA ALA A 305 -13.44 -13.15 1.56
C ALA A 305 -12.08 -13.84 1.76
N TYR A 306 -12.03 -14.94 2.53
CA TYR A 306 -10.80 -15.72 2.70
C TYR A 306 -10.27 -16.25 1.38
N GLN A 307 -11.12 -16.87 0.55
CA GLN A 307 -10.72 -17.38 -0.76
C GLN A 307 -10.12 -16.27 -1.64
N PHE A 308 -10.76 -15.09 -1.66
CA PHE A 308 -10.28 -13.93 -2.40
C PHE A 308 -8.89 -13.49 -1.90
N TYR A 309 -8.74 -13.19 -0.60
CA TYR A 309 -7.45 -12.71 -0.07
C TYR A 309 -6.36 -13.77 -0.15
N LYS A 310 -6.70 -15.06 -0.02
CA LYS A 310 -5.76 -16.16 -0.20
C LYS A 310 -5.25 -16.22 -1.64
N GLN A 311 -6.12 -16.05 -2.63
CA GLN A 311 -5.73 -16.00 -4.03
C GLN A 311 -4.83 -14.79 -4.32
N VAL A 312 -5.18 -13.61 -3.81
CA VAL A 312 -4.34 -12.40 -3.96
C VAL A 312 -2.98 -12.63 -3.32
N ALA A 313 -2.93 -13.14 -2.08
CA ALA A 313 -1.69 -13.44 -1.37
C ALA A 313 -0.81 -14.45 -2.13
N ASP A 314 -1.40 -15.50 -2.68
CA ASP A 314 -0.68 -16.53 -3.43
C ASP A 314 -0.17 -16.00 -4.78
N GLN A 315 -0.82 -14.99 -5.37
CA GLN A 315 -0.40 -14.36 -6.62
C GLN A 315 0.66 -13.27 -6.42
N THR A 316 0.60 -12.48 -5.34
CA THR A 316 1.47 -11.32 -5.16
C THR A 316 2.69 -11.58 -4.28
N GLN A 317 2.64 -12.61 -3.43
CA GLN A 317 3.69 -12.87 -2.42
C GLN A 317 4.44 -14.19 -2.65
N ARG A 318 4.11 -14.94 -3.72
CA ARG A 318 4.81 -16.19 -4.10
C ARG A 318 5.50 -16.13 -5.47
N THR A 319 5.54 -14.96 -6.10
CA THR A 319 6.21 -14.75 -7.38
C THR A 319 7.72 -14.63 -7.21
N GLY A 320 8.48 -15.35 -8.03
CA GLY A 320 9.95 -15.42 -8.01
C GLY A 320 10.55 -16.65 -8.71
N GLY A 321 9.75 -17.56 -9.27
CA GLY A 321 10.21 -18.77 -9.94
C GLY A 321 10.10 -18.69 -11.48
N LEU A 322 11.01 -19.37 -12.21
CA LEU A 322 10.95 -19.49 -13.68
C LEU A 322 9.69 -20.22 -14.21
N ALA A 323 8.84 -20.75 -13.32
CA ALA A 323 7.60 -21.46 -13.63
C ALA A 323 6.36 -20.78 -13.02
N ASP A 324 6.40 -19.47 -12.79
CA ASP A 324 5.27 -18.73 -12.23
C ASP A 324 4.09 -18.72 -13.21
N THR A 325 2.91 -19.09 -12.71
CA THR A 325 1.67 -19.00 -13.49
C THR A 325 1.35 -17.52 -13.72
N PRO A 326 1.05 -17.08 -14.95
CA PRO A 326 0.74 -15.68 -15.22
C PRO A 326 -0.41 -15.21 -14.31
N PRO A 327 -0.28 -14.02 -13.69
CA PRO A 327 -1.28 -13.52 -12.74
C PRO A 327 -2.66 -13.48 -13.40
N THR A 328 -3.61 -14.21 -12.81
CA THR A 328 -5.01 -14.21 -13.25
C THR A 328 -5.75 -13.14 -12.45
N ALA A 329 -6.51 -12.28 -13.12
CA ALA A 329 -7.30 -11.25 -12.44
C ALA A 329 -8.18 -11.89 -11.35
N SER A 330 -7.96 -11.50 -10.09
CA SER A 330 -8.77 -11.97 -8.96
C SER A 330 -10.15 -11.31 -9.06
N ILE A 331 -11.09 -12.00 -9.71
CA ILE A 331 -12.48 -11.56 -9.82
C ILE A 331 -13.06 -11.51 -8.42
N GLY A 332 -13.53 -10.32 -8.04
CA GLY A 332 -14.11 -10.12 -6.72
C GLY A 332 -15.60 -10.43 -6.64
N ASN A 333 -16.25 -9.82 -5.65
CA ASN A 333 -17.67 -9.98 -5.40
C ASN A 333 -18.54 -8.84 -5.95
N VAL A 334 -17.97 -7.90 -6.69
CA VAL A 334 -18.67 -6.77 -7.32
C VAL A 334 -18.98 -7.08 -8.78
N ARG A 335 -20.21 -6.76 -9.20
CA ARG A 335 -20.67 -6.91 -10.58
C ARG A 335 -21.34 -5.64 -11.10
N SER A 336 -21.21 -5.40 -12.40
CA SER A 336 -21.96 -4.37 -13.12
C SER A 336 -23.42 -4.81 -13.30
N MET A 337 -24.36 -3.88 -13.07
CA MET A 337 -25.80 -4.11 -13.25
C MET A 337 -26.23 -3.97 -14.71
N THR A 338 -25.40 -3.36 -15.55
CA THR A 338 -25.69 -3.11 -16.97
C THR A 338 -24.88 -4.03 -17.89
N ASN A 339 -23.66 -4.43 -17.51
CA ASN A 339 -22.80 -5.29 -18.31
C ASN A 339 -22.22 -6.47 -17.51
N ASN A 340 -22.86 -7.64 -17.60
CA ASN A 340 -22.42 -8.84 -16.87
C ASN A 340 -21.11 -9.48 -17.41
N ARG A 341 -20.49 -8.91 -18.45
CA ARG A 341 -19.17 -9.32 -18.97
C ARG A 341 -18.03 -8.41 -18.52
N GLU A 342 -18.35 -7.30 -17.86
CA GLU A 342 -17.35 -6.39 -17.32
C GLU A 342 -16.60 -7.06 -16.16
N ILE A 343 -15.27 -6.99 -16.19
CA ILE A 343 -14.43 -7.58 -15.15
C ILE A 343 -14.15 -6.51 -14.12
N ILE A 344 -14.53 -6.79 -12.87
CA ILE A 344 -14.21 -5.96 -11.71
C ILE A 344 -13.29 -6.76 -10.79
N VAL A 345 -12.21 -6.11 -10.36
CA VAL A 345 -11.17 -6.66 -9.48
C VAL A 345 -11.34 -6.04 -8.10
N GLY A 346 -10.88 -6.75 -7.07
CA GLY A 346 -10.97 -6.28 -5.69
C GLY A 346 -12.27 -6.73 -5.00
N PHE A 347 -12.37 -6.58 -3.69
CA PHE A 347 -13.41 -7.23 -2.91
C PHE A 347 -13.98 -6.28 -1.87
N PHE A 348 -15.31 -6.26 -1.75
CA PHE A 348 -16.00 -5.59 -0.67
C PHE A 348 -16.31 -6.60 0.43
N THR A 349 -15.91 -6.33 1.68
CA THR A 349 -16.17 -7.23 2.80
C THR A 349 -16.62 -6.51 4.07
N ALA A 350 -17.14 -7.29 5.02
CA ALA A 350 -17.44 -6.84 6.37
C ALA A 350 -16.79 -7.81 7.36
N SER A 351 -16.03 -7.28 8.32
CA SER A 351 -15.23 -8.09 9.23
C SER A 351 -15.27 -7.50 10.63
N ALA A 352 -15.60 -8.32 11.64
CA ALA A 352 -15.34 -7.93 13.02
C ALA A 352 -13.84 -7.97 13.26
N VAL A 353 -13.34 -6.97 13.99
CA VAL A 353 -11.93 -6.78 14.29
C VAL A 353 -11.74 -6.72 15.80
N ALA A 354 -10.82 -7.55 16.30
CA ALA A 354 -10.25 -7.43 17.62
C ALA A 354 -8.88 -6.76 17.51
N THR A 355 -8.63 -5.75 18.35
CA THR A 355 -7.43 -4.92 18.25
C THR A 355 -6.66 -4.95 19.56
N VAL A 356 -5.33 -5.13 19.48
CA VAL A 356 -4.42 -4.98 20.61
C VAL A 356 -3.32 -3.99 20.23
N ARG A 357 -2.99 -3.09 21.14
CA ARG A 357 -1.83 -2.20 21.01
C ARG A 357 -0.68 -2.73 21.86
N TYR A 358 0.42 -3.04 21.20
CA TYR A 358 1.62 -3.59 21.77
C TYR A 358 2.72 -2.53 21.79
N TRP A 359 3.27 -2.27 22.98
CA TRP A 359 4.42 -1.37 23.14
C TRP A 359 5.71 -2.17 22.97
N LEU A 360 6.40 -1.95 21.86
CA LEU A 360 7.64 -2.64 21.54
C LEU A 360 8.82 -1.81 22.09
N ASP A 361 9.37 -2.24 23.22
CA ASP A 361 10.43 -1.48 23.92
C ASP A 361 11.84 -1.65 23.36
N ARG A 362 12.02 -2.62 22.46
CA ARG A 362 13.28 -2.93 21.76
C ARG A 362 14.49 -3.18 22.67
N LYS A 363 14.29 -3.51 23.95
CA LYS A 363 15.41 -3.76 24.89
C LYS A 363 16.19 -5.03 24.59
N ASP A 364 15.60 -5.95 23.83
CA ASP A 364 16.20 -7.21 23.39
C ASP A 364 17.04 -7.08 22.11
N THR A 365 17.13 -5.87 21.53
CA THR A 365 17.81 -5.63 20.25
C THR A 365 19.33 -5.74 20.35
N GLN A 366 19.93 -6.14 19.24
CA GLN A 366 21.37 -6.21 19.05
C GLN A 366 21.75 -5.58 17.70
N GLY A 367 22.92 -4.96 17.63
CA GLY A 367 23.39 -4.28 16.42
C GLY A 367 23.01 -2.80 16.37
N ILE A 368 23.46 -2.13 15.32
CA ILE A 368 23.26 -0.69 15.10
C ILE A 368 22.21 -0.53 14.01
N PRO A 369 21.03 0.02 14.32
CA PRO A 369 20.03 0.32 13.31
C PRO A 369 20.46 1.57 12.50
N PRO A 370 19.99 1.72 11.24
CA PRO A 370 20.37 2.86 10.40
C PRO A 370 19.74 4.19 10.84
N GLY A 371 18.73 4.18 11.71
CA GLY A 371 17.89 5.34 11.98
C GLY A 371 16.73 5.42 10.99
N LEU A 372 15.58 5.90 11.47
CA LEU A 372 14.35 5.94 10.67
C LEU A 372 14.52 6.74 9.37
N PHE A 373 15.13 7.93 9.43
CA PHE A 373 15.31 8.77 8.25
C PHE A 373 16.12 8.06 7.16
N ILE A 374 17.27 7.46 7.52
CA ILE A 374 18.12 6.77 6.55
C ILE A 374 17.41 5.55 5.99
N ALA A 375 16.67 4.80 6.81
CA ALA A 375 15.91 3.66 6.35
C ALA A 375 14.85 4.04 5.30
N LEU A 376 14.22 5.21 5.42
CA LEU A 376 13.18 5.68 4.50
C LEU A 376 13.72 6.42 3.29
N LYS A 377 14.83 7.16 3.45
CA LYS A 377 15.37 8.06 2.41
C LYS A 377 16.62 7.53 1.72
N GLY A 378 17.25 6.49 2.26
CA GLY A 378 18.47 5.90 1.71
C GLY A 378 19.71 6.81 1.80
N ARG A 379 19.66 7.90 2.58
CA ARG A 379 20.75 8.87 2.76
C ARG A 379 20.69 9.49 4.14
N GLU A 380 21.81 10.07 4.56
CA GLU A 380 21.87 10.95 5.72
C GLU A 380 21.03 12.22 5.49
N PRO A 381 20.42 12.79 6.54
CA PRO A 381 19.71 14.05 6.44
C PRO A 381 20.68 15.21 6.17
N ILE A 382 20.33 16.07 5.23
CA ILE A 382 21.14 17.21 4.80
C ILE A 382 20.50 18.45 5.41
N ARG A 383 21.11 19.01 6.45
CA ARG A 383 20.60 20.23 7.06
C ARG A 383 20.82 21.42 6.14
N GLU A 384 19.89 22.37 6.19
CA GLU A 384 20.08 23.68 5.58
C GLU A 384 21.36 24.34 6.15
N PRO A 385 22.25 24.88 5.30
CA PRO A 385 23.43 25.59 5.75
C PRO A 385 23.05 26.89 6.47
N THR A 386 23.77 27.20 7.54
CA THR A 386 23.63 28.48 8.24
C THR A 386 24.46 29.56 7.54
N PRO A 387 23.87 30.65 7.01
CA PRO A 387 24.63 31.80 6.51
C PRO A 387 25.53 32.39 7.62
N PRO A 388 26.72 32.95 7.32
CA PRO A 388 27.24 33.32 6.00
C PRO A 388 28.23 32.29 5.40
N LYS A 389 28.41 31.12 6.02
CA LYS A 389 29.50 30.20 5.68
C LYS A 389 29.31 29.53 4.31
N ASP A 390 28.05 29.25 3.96
CA ASP A 390 27.61 28.77 2.64
C ASP A 390 26.26 29.45 2.34
N SER A 391 26.14 30.13 1.19
CA SER A 391 24.87 30.76 0.80
C SER A 391 23.95 29.69 0.18
N PRO A 392 22.77 29.41 0.76
CA PRO A 392 21.82 28.52 0.13
C PRO A 392 21.41 29.08 -1.26
N PRO A 393 21.05 28.20 -2.23
CA PRO A 393 20.64 28.63 -3.57
C PRO A 393 19.44 29.60 -3.56
N ILE A 394 18.63 29.53 -2.51
CA ILE A 394 17.55 30.46 -2.20
C ILE A 394 17.95 31.18 -0.90
N ASN A 395 17.94 32.51 -0.90
CA ASN A 395 18.20 33.30 0.30
C ASN A 395 16.89 33.91 0.77
N ILE A 396 16.21 33.26 1.72
CA ILE A 396 15.02 33.81 2.38
C ILE A 396 15.47 34.67 3.55
N TYR A 397 15.12 35.95 3.52
CA TYR A 397 15.44 36.91 4.58
C TYR A 397 14.15 37.37 5.27
N ASN A 398 14.14 37.28 6.60
CA ASN A 398 13.10 37.87 7.42
C ASN A 398 13.60 39.23 7.94
N THR A 399 12.97 40.32 7.51
CA THR A 399 13.35 41.70 7.90
C THR A 399 12.94 42.07 9.32
N LYS A 400 12.17 41.23 10.03
CA LYS A 400 11.56 41.54 11.32
C LYS A 400 12.03 40.66 12.49
N THR A 401 12.60 39.48 12.25
CA THR A 401 13.05 38.56 13.31
C THR A 401 14.41 37.94 13.03
N ALA A 402 15.02 37.32 14.05
CA ALA A 402 16.16 36.43 13.92
C ALA A 402 15.92 35.36 12.81
N PRO A 403 16.99 34.76 12.23
CA PRO A 403 16.85 33.74 11.19
C PRO A 403 15.83 32.67 11.62
N PRO A 404 14.98 32.20 10.70
CA PRO A 404 13.95 31.24 11.03
C PRO A 404 14.59 29.99 11.65
N PRO A 405 13.96 29.36 12.66
CA PRO A 405 14.46 28.09 13.15
C PRO A 405 14.44 27.08 12.00
N TYR A 406 15.57 26.42 11.77
CA TYR A 406 15.77 25.38 10.74
C TYR A 406 15.06 24.08 11.14
N THR A 407 13.76 24.16 11.43
CA THR A 407 12.91 23.09 11.95
C THR A 407 11.54 23.21 11.30
N ALA A 408 10.87 22.08 11.09
CA ALA A 408 9.53 22.04 10.49
C ALA A 408 8.46 21.53 11.46
N THR A 409 7.22 21.91 11.21
CA THR A 409 6.05 21.29 11.87
C THR A 409 5.70 19.94 11.25
N CYS A 410 5.17 19.03 12.06
CA CYS A 410 4.64 17.77 11.57
C CYS A 410 3.23 18.00 11.01
N GLN A 411 3.06 17.92 9.69
CA GLN A 411 1.73 18.04 9.07
C GLN A 411 1.11 16.64 8.91
N SER A 412 -0.13 16.43 9.34
CA SER A 412 -0.75 15.10 9.24
C SER A 412 -1.00 14.67 7.80
N ASN A 413 -0.68 13.42 7.47
CA ASN A 413 -1.11 12.71 6.26
C ASN A 413 -1.14 11.18 6.52
N ASP A 414 -1.26 10.37 5.47
CA ASP A 414 -1.36 8.90 5.58
C ASP A 414 -0.11 8.24 6.16
N GLY A 415 1.06 8.90 6.05
CA GLY A 415 2.36 8.39 6.46
C GLY A 415 2.91 9.01 7.74
N HIS A 416 2.33 10.08 8.28
CA HIS A 416 2.74 10.65 9.56
C HIS A 416 1.67 11.50 10.22
N THR A 417 1.73 11.64 11.55
CA THR A 417 0.77 12.43 12.32
C THR A 417 1.43 13.22 13.46
N PRO A 418 0.97 14.46 13.73
CA PRO A 418 1.33 15.20 14.94
C PRO A 418 0.50 14.79 16.15
N VAL A 419 -0.53 13.95 15.98
CA VAL A 419 -1.44 13.54 17.05
C VAL A 419 -0.87 12.32 17.75
N LYS A 420 -0.63 12.43 19.06
CA LYS A 420 -0.12 11.34 19.88
C LYS A 420 -0.98 10.08 19.74
N PRO A 421 -0.41 8.94 19.31
CA PRO A 421 -1.17 7.70 19.17
C PRO A 421 -1.71 7.22 20.52
N VAL A 422 -2.96 6.75 20.53
CA VAL A 422 -3.56 6.17 21.74
C VAL A 422 -2.76 4.92 22.14
N GLY A 423 -2.23 4.88 23.36
CA GLY A 423 -1.37 3.78 23.84
C GLY A 423 0.12 4.04 23.71
N TRP A 424 0.53 5.18 23.12
CA TRP A 424 1.92 5.64 23.16
C TRP A 424 2.37 5.95 24.60
N ARG A 425 3.54 5.44 24.99
CA ARG A 425 4.14 5.66 26.32
C ARG A 425 5.27 6.67 26.19
N ASP A 426 5.30 7.65 27.09
CA ASP A 426 6.39 8.65 27.14
C ASP A 426 7.60 8.11 27.90
#